data_AF-A0A8T6LA75-F1
#
_entry.id   AF-A0A8T6LA75-F1
#
_cell.length_a   1.000
_cell.length_b   1.000
_cell.length_c   1.000
_cell.angle_alpha   90.00
_cell.angle_beta   90.00
_cell.angle_gamma   90.00
#
_symmetry.space_group_name_H-M   'P 1'
#
loop_
_entity.id
_entity.type
_entity.pdbx_description
1 polymer ?
#
loop_
_entity_poly.entity_id
_entity_poly.type
_entity_poly.pdbx_seq_one_letter_code
_entity_poly.pdbx_strand_id
1 'polypeptide(L)'
;MSAYDKTVRVQEPFEAVQASNKIWIVHEEYEISEGERPEEAVTLQASFDPPAMLDFIRNMESQLHDARICVDITGFIRPHLLILLWALRDVGVRSFDILYSDPMRYVADEHTEFTTGPIVDVMQVPGYEGLHRVPSGTEDDILVVGTGYDSQQIASACDAKKTSKKYVVTGLPSLQPHMYKENVLRIDQARE
;
A
#
# COMPACT_ATOMS: atom_id res chain seq x y z
N MET A 1 -15.60 -3.04 2.27
CA MET A 1 -15.03 -1.67 2.26
C MET A 1 -14.18 -1.51 1.01
N SER A 2 -14.11 -0.29 0.47
CA SER A 2 -13.22 0.05 -0.66
C SER A 2 -12.71 1.49 -0.50
N ALA A 3 -11.53 1.77 -1.04
CA ALA A 3 -10.97 3.12 -1.06
C ALA A 3 -11.35 3.81 -2.37
N TYR A 4 -12.08 4.92 -2.26
CA TYR A 4 -12.66 5.66 -3.38
C TYR A 4 -11.61 6.54 -4.07
N ASP A 5 -11.44 6.35 -5.38
CA ASP A 5 -10.51 7.12 -6.23
C ASP A 5 -11.17 7.72 -7.49
N LYS A 6 -12.52 7.77 -7.52
CA LYS A 6 -13.37 8.15 -8.67
C LYS A 6 -13.32 7.21 -9.88
N THR A 7 -12.48 6.18 -9.90
CA THR A 7 -12.37 5.32 -11.09
C THR A 7 -13.48 4.29 -11.15
N VAL A 8 -13.88 3.92 -12.37
CA VAL A 8 -14.85 2.82 -12.59
C VAL A 8 -14.34 1.48 -12.05
N ARG A 9 -13.02 1.28 -12.03
CA ARG A 9 -12.36 0.06 -11.52
C ARG A 9 -12.62 -0.19 -10.04
N VAL A 10 -12.90 0.87 -9.29
CA VAL A 10 -13.22 0.85 -7.86
C VAL A 10 -14.75 0.90 -7.65
N GLN A 11 -15.44 1.76 -8.39
CA GLN A 11 -16.89 1.95 -8.24
C GLN A 11 -17.69 0.72 -8.65
N GLU A 12 -17.42 0.12 -9.82
CA GLU A 12 -18.21 -1.00 -10.33
C GLU A 12 -18.15 -2.24 -9.43
N PRO A 13 -16.97 -2.71 -8.97
CA PRO A 13 -16.92 -3.85 -8.03
C PRO A 13 -17.61 -3.55 -6.71
N PHE A 14 -17.45 -2.33 -6.17
CA PHE A 14 -18.10 -1.94 -4.93
C PHE A 14 -19.63 -2.00 -5.02
N GLU A 15 -20.19 -1.51 -6.12
CA GLU A 15 -21.64 -1.57 -6.36
C GLU A 15 -22.13 -3.00 -6.58
N ALA A 16 -21.37 -3.81 -7.32
CA ALA A 16 -21.73 -5.19 -7.63
C ALA A 16 -21.74 -6.11 -6.39
N VAL A 17 -20.83 -5.89 -5.44
CA VAL A 17 -20.74 -6.70 -4.21
C VAL A 17 -22.01 -6.57 -3.37
N GLN A 18 -22.59 -7.70 -2.98
CA GLN A 18 -23.74 -7.75 -2.08
C GLN A 18 -23.28 -7.77 -0.62
N ALA A 19 -23.53 -6.70 0.13
CA ALA A 19 -23.16 -6.59 1.54
C ALA A 19 -24.25 -5.83 2.32
N SER A 20 -24.44 -6.20 3.59
CA SER A 20 -25.37 -5.52 4.50
C SER A 20 -24.86 -4.16 4.98
N ASN A 21 -23.54 -3.95 4.93
CA ASN A 21 -22.88 -2.68 5.22
C ASN A 21 -21.76 -2.47 4.19
N LYS A 22 -21.80 -1.33 3.52
CA LYS A 22 -20.82 -0.91 2.51
C LYS A 22 -20.18 0.39 2.96
N ILE A 23 -18.85 0.47 2.88
CA ILE A 23 -18.10 1.63 3.38
C ILE A 23 -17.10 2.07 2.34
N TRP A 24 -17.26 3.32 1.93
CA TRP A 24 -16.28 4.08 1.17
C TRP A 24 -15.29 4.72 2.13
N ILE A 25 -13.99 4.57 1.84
CA ILE A 25 -12.91 5.30 2.50
C ILE A 25 -12.34 6.29 1.49
N VAL A 26 -12.23 7.56 1.85
CA VAL A 26 -11.60 8.59 1.02
C VAL A 26 -10.29 9.00 1.68
N HIS A 27 -9.21 8.85 0.91
CA HIS A 27 -7.86 9.27 1.28
C HIS A 27 -7.62 10.69 0.80
N GLU A 28 -7.05 11.54 1.65
CA GLU A 28 -6.76 12.95 1.32
C GLU A 28 -5.77 13.07 0.15
N GLU A 29 -4.90 12.09 -0.01
CA GLU A 29 -3.90 11.99 -1.07
C GLU A 29 -4.51 11.92 -2.48
N TYR A 30 -5.80 11.60 -2.62
CA TYR A 30 -6.50 11.67 -3.91
C TYR A 30 -7.05 13.06 -4.24
N GLU A 31 -6.95 14.02 -3.32
CA GLU A 31 -7.36 15.43 -3.50
C GLU A 31 -8.80 15.58 -4.04
N ILE A 32 -9.68 14.68 -3.65
CA ILE A 32 -11.07 14.64 -4.10
C ILE A 32 -11.85 15.77 -3.41
N SER A 33 -12.46 16.66 -4.20
CA SER A 33 -13.29 17.74 -3.67
C SER A 33 -14.51 17.21 -2.93
N GLU A 34 -14.97 17.87 -1.87
CA GLU A 34 -16.11 17.41 -1.06
C GLU A 34 -17.37 17.10 -1.87
N GLY A 35 -17.68 17.90 -2.89
CA GLY A 35 -18.84 17.69 -3.78
C GLY A 35 -18.73 16.50 -4.74
N GLU A 36 -17.57 15.84 -4.81
CA GLU A 36 -17.32 14.67 -5.65
C GLU A 36 -17.17 13.38 -4.83
N ARG A 37 -17.26 13.49 -3.50
CA ARG A 37 -17.20 12.35 -2.57
C ARG A 37 -18.60 11.72 -2.44
N PRO A 38 -18.70 10.40 -2.28
CA PRO A 38 -19.96 9.77 -1.90
C PRO A 38 -20.44 10.32 -0.55
N GLU A 39 -21.74 10.56 -0.39
CA GLU A 39 -22.32 11.19 0.81
C GLU A 39 -22.00 10.43 2.11
N GLU A 40 -21.98 9.09 2.05
CA GLU A 40 -21.71 8.21 3.20
C GLU A 40 -20.23 7.81 3.32
N ALA A 41 -19.34 8.47 2.60
CA ALA A 41 -17.92 8.13 2.64
C ALA A 41 -17.25 8.59 3.93
N VAL A 42 -16.44 7.71 4.50
CA VAL A 42 -15.56 8.04 5.63
C VAL A 42 -14.31 8.70 5.07
N THR A 43 -14.09 9.97 5.44
CA THR A 43 -12.84 10.66 5.14
C THR A 43 -11.87 10.44 6.30
N LEU A 44 -10.71 9.85 6.02
CA LEU A 44 -9.65 9.73 7.01
C LEU A 44 -8.74 10.96 6.89
N GLN A 45 -8.99 11.94 7.76
CA GLN A 45 -8.28 13.21 7.79
C GLN A 45 -6.90 13.06 8.42
N ALA A 46 -5.94 12.51 7.68
CA ALA A 46 -4.53 12.83 7.79
C ALA A 46 -3.71 11.92 6.87
N SER A 47 -2.78 12.55 6.13
CA SER A 47 -1.79 11.85 5.31
C SER A 47 -1.08 10.77 6.11
N PHE A 48 -1.33 9.52 5.76
CA PHE A 48 -0.72 8.33 6.38
C PHE A 48 -0.75 8.25 7.92
N ASP A 49 -1.76 8.82 8.60
CA ASP A 49 -1.85 8.78 10.08
C ASP A 49 -2.43 7.44 10.59
N PRO A 50 -1.63 6.58 11.26
CA PRO A 50 -2.13 5.30 11.74
C PRO A 50 -3.28 5.38 12.75
N PRO A 51 -3.25 6.29 13.76
CA PRO A 51 -4.37 6.52 14.67
C PRO A 51 -5.73 6.67 13.99
N ALA A 52 -5.86 7.48 12.93
CA ALA A 52 -7.14 7.70 12.27
C ALA A 52 -7.78 6.40 11.75
N MET A 53 -7.00 5.55 11.06
CA MET A 53 -7.48 4.26 10.58
C MET A 53 -7.72 3.27 11.73
N LEU A 54 -6.85 3.25 12.74
CA LEU A 54 -7.00 2.38 13.92
C LEU A 54 -8.30 2.70 14.67
N ASP A 55 -8.54 3.98 14.96
CA ASP A 55 -9.72 4.42 15.69
C ASP A 55 -10.99 4.15 14.88
N PHE A 56 -10.94 4.38 13.56
CA PHE A 56 -12.04 4.01 12.66
C PHE A 56 -12.39 2.52 12.77
N ILE A 57 -11.40 1.64 12.66
CA ILE A 57 -11.62 0.18 12.74
C ILE A 57 -12.04 -0.26 14.15
N ARG A 58 -11.48 0.32 15.22
CA ARG A 58 -11.87 0.04 16.61
C ARG A 58 -13.31 0.45 16.90
N ASN A 59 -13.76 1.59 16.36
CA ASN A 59 -15.16 2.00 16.48
C ASN A 59 -16.13 1.01 15.82
N MET A 60 -15.64 0.19 14.89
CA MET A 60 -16.40 -0.86 14.22
C MET A 60 -16.19 -2.26 14.82
N GLU A 61 -15.38 -2.43 15.86
CA GLU A 61 -14.98 -3.74 16.38
C GLU A 61 -16.17 -4.70 16.61
N SER A 62 -17.23 -4.19 17.23
CA SER A 62 -18.46 -4.97 17.51
C SER A 62 -19.15 -5.49 16.24
N GLN A 63 -19.08 -4.73 15.14
CA GLN A 63 -19.67 -5.11 13.85
C GLN A 63 -18.78 -6.09 13.08
N LEU A 64 -17.48 -6.10 13.36
CA LEU A 64 -16.50 -6.90 12.64
C LEU A 64 -16.36 -8.33 13.19
N HIS A 65 -16.66 -8.56 14.48
CA HIS A 65 -16.43 -9.84 15.15
C HIS A 65 -17.04 -11.06 14.44
N ASP A 66 -18.28 -10.95 13.96
CA ASP A 66 -19.01 -12.05 13.30
C ASP A 66 -19.28 -11.79 11.80
N ALA A 67 -18.71 -10.72 11.25
CA ALA A 67 -18.96 -10.32 9.87
C ALA A 67 -18.07 -11.09 8.88
N ARG A 68 -18.63 -11.36 7.70
CA ARG A 68 -17.81 -11.65 6.52
C ARG A 68 -17.31 -10.33 5.95
N ILE A 69 -16.00 -10.12 6.06
CA ILE A 69 -15.36 -8.87 5.66
C ILE A 69 -14.79 -9.05 4.26
N CYS A 70 -15.04 -8.08 3.40
CA CYS A 70 -14.46 -7.97 2.08
C CYS A 70 -13.82 -6.57 1.93
N VAL A 71 -12.57 -6.53 1.49
CA VAL A 71 -11.80 -5.30 1.24
C VAL A 71 -11.42 -5.27 -0.23
N ASP A 72 -11.89 -4.27 -0.96
CA ASP A 72 -11.34 -3.96 -2.28
C ASP A 72 -10.13 -3.05 -2.11
N ILE A 73 -8.96 -3.58 -2.48
CA ILE A 73 -7.66 -2.91 -2.32
C ILE A 73 -7.26 -2.09 -3.55
N THR A 74 -8.09 -2.04 -4.60
CA THR A 74 -7.76 -1.42 -5.89
C THR A 74 -7.39 0.06 -5.74
N GLY A 75 -8.15 0.81 -4.95
CA GLY A 75 -7.92 2.24 -4.69
C GLY A 75 -7.15 2.52 -3.39
N PHE A 76 -6.54 1.52 -2.74
CA PHE A 76 -5.77 1.77 -1.53
C PHE A 76 -4.32 2.14 -1.88
N ILE A 77 -3.86 3.25 -1.31
CA ILE A 77 -2.44 3.59 -1.31
C ILE A 77 -1.73 2.64 -0.32
N ARG A 78 -0.56 2.13 -0.70
CA ARG A 78 0.15 1.06 0.04
C ARG A 78 0.30 1.31 1.56
N PRO A 79 0.67 2.52 2.04
CA PRO A 79 0.77 2.76 3.48
C PRO A 79 -0.58 2.58 4.19
N HIS A 80 -1.67 3.12 3.64
CA HIS A 80 -3.02 2.96 4.19
C HIS A 80 -3.47 1.49 4.18
N LEU A 81 -3.14 0.73 3.14
CA LEU A 81 -3.39 -0.71 3.11
C LEU A 81 -2.66 -1.43 4.25
N LEU A 82 -1.38 -1.15 4.47
CA LEU A 82 -0.61 -1.76 5.56
C LEU A 82 -1.19 -1.42 6.93
N ILE A 83 -1.60 -0.17 7.13
CA ILE A 83 -2.23 0.28 8.38
C ILE A 83 -3.59 -0.43 8.56
N LEU A 84 -4.42 -0.54 7.52
CA LEU A 84 -5.69 -1.26 7.57
C LEU A 84 -5.50 -2.73 7.97
N LEU A 85 -4.52 -3.42 7.37
CA LEU A 85 -4.22 -4.82 7.71
C LEU A 85 -3.84 -4.98 9.19
N TRP A 86 -3.06 -4.02 9.72
CA TRP A 86 -2.72 -4.00 11.13
C TRP A 86 -3.95 -3.73 12.00
N ALA A 87 -4.76 -2.73 11.66
CA ALA A 87 -5.95 -2.34 12.40
C ALA A 87 -6.99 -3.47 12.47
N LEU A 88 -7.25 -4.16 11.37
CA LEU A 88 -8.13 -5.34 11.34
C LEU A 88 -7.61 -6.46 12.26
N ARG A 89 -6.30 -6.70 12.24
CA ARG A 89 -5.68 -7.70 13.13
C ARG A 89 -5.78 -7.32 14.60
N ASP A 90 -5.65 -6.03 14.92
CA ASP A 90 -5.72 -5.46 16.27
C ASP A 90 -7.07 -5.75 16.91
N VAL A 91 -8.16 -5.56 16.17
CA VAL A 91 -9.54 -5.87 16.60
C VAL A 91 -9.92 -7.36 16.44
N GLY A 92 -8.95 -8.23 16.19
CA GLY A 92 -9.14 -9.67 16.22
C GLY A 92 -9.58 -10.32 14.90
N VAL A 93 -9.72 -9.59 13.80
CA VAL A 93 -10.03 -10.19 12.49
C VAL A 93 -8.89 -11.12 12.07
N ARG A 94 -9.23 -12.37 11.72
CA ARG A 94 -8.26 -13.41 11.31
C ARG A 94 -8.33 -13.78 9.84
N SER A 95 -9.44 -13.49 9.19
CA SER A 95 -9.68 -13.80 7.79
C SER A 95 -10.66 -12.79 7.19
N PHE A 96 -10.40 -12.38 5.96
CA PHE A 96 -11.28 -11.54 5.16
C PHE A 96 -10.95 -11.74 3.68
N ASP A 97 -11.90 -11.40 2.81
CA ASP A 97 -11.72 -11.50 1.37
C ASP A 97 -11.10 -10.21 0.82
N ILE A 98 -10.23 -10.36 -0.18
CA ILE A 98 -9.60 -9.25 -0.89
C ILE A 98 -10.07 -9.23 -2.34
N LEU A 99 -10.50 -8.07 -2.81
CA LEU A 99 -10.73 -7.80 -4.22
C LEU A 99 -9.62 -6.89 -4.77
N TYR A 100 -9.17 -7.19 -5.97
CA TYR A 100 -8.24 -6.37 -6.72
C TYR A 100 -8.64 -6.39 -8.19
N SER A 101 -8.92 -5.21 -8.73
CA SER A 101 -9.25 -5.03 -10.15
C SER A 101 -8.00 -4.64 -10.90
N ASP A 102 -7.40 -5.58 -11.64
CA ASP A 102 -6.23 -5.32 -12.49
C ASP A 102 -6.58 -4.32 -13.61
N PRO A 103 -5.75 -3.31 -13.93
CA PRO A 103 -6.04 -2.42 -15.04
C PRO A 103 -5.84 -3.15 -16.38
N MET A 104 -6.85 -3.08 -17.25
CA MET A 104 -6.79 -3.70 -18.59
C MET A 104 -5.64 -3.15 -19.46
N ARG A 105 -5.31 -1.87 -19.29
CA ARG A 105 -4.12 -1.21 -19.88
C ARG A 105 -3.67 -0.10 -18.95
N TYR A 106 -2.38 -0.05 -18.66
CA TYR A 106 -1.76 1.14 -18.10
C TYR A 106 -1.66 2.20 -19.20
N VAL A 107 -2.18 3.40 -18.95
CA VAL A 107 -2.19 4.50 -19.94
C VAL A 107 -0.76 4.90 -20.36
N ALA A 108 0.20 4.70 -19.46
CA ALA A 108 1.59 5.08 -19.67
C ALA A 108 2.58 3.90 -19.65
N ASP A 109 2.09 2.65 -19.67
CA ASP A 109 2.91 1.44 -19.51
C ASP A 109 3.87 1.56 -18.31
N GLU A 110 5.19 1.58 -18.54
CA GLU A 110 6.22 1.78 -17.52
C GLU A 110 6.66 3.24 -17.31
N HIS A 111 6.05 4.21 -17.99
CA HIS A 111 6.44 5.62 -17.98
C HIS A 111 5.47 6.49 -17.17
N THR A 112 5.30 6.17 -15.90
CA THR A 112 4.55 7.01 -14.94
C THR A 112 5.43 8.07 -14.30
N GLU A 113 4.86 9.17 -13.78
CA GLU A 113 5.61 10.11 -12.92
C GLU A 113 6.29 9.41 -11.72
N PHE A 114 5.73 8.30 -11.25
CA PHE A 114 6.31 7.50 -10.18
C PHE A 114 7.60 6.77 -10.60
N THR A 115 7.70 6.37 -11.86
CA THR A 115 8.83 5.60 -12.43
C THR A 115 9.84 6.47 -13.16
N THR A 116 9.44 7.66 -13.65
CA THR A 116 10.30 8.56 -14.43
C THR A 116 10.51 9.92 -13.78
N GLY A 117 9.69 10.27 -12.78
CA GLY A 117 9.81 11.52 -12.05
C GLY A 117 10.92 11.46 -11.00
N PRO A 118 11.34 12.62 -10.46
CA PRO A 118 12.35 12.65 -9.42
C PRO A 118 11.83 11.95 -8.16
N ILE A 119 12.61 11.02 -7.62
CA ILE A 119 12.34 10.45 -6.31
C ILE A 119 12.58 11.55 -5.28
N VAL A 120 11.48 12.00 -4.66
CA VAL A 120 11.51 13.15 -3.74
C VAL A 120 12.02 12.74 -2.37
N ASP A 121 11.56 11.59 -1.84
CA ASP A 121 11.94 11.10 -0.52
C ASP A 121 11.76 9.58 -0.38
N VAL A 122 12.51 8.99 0.56
CA VAL A 122 12.33 7.61 1.01
C VAL A 122 11.81 7.64 2.45
N MET A 123 10.52 7.40 2.59
CA MET A 123 9.85 7.43 3.89
C MET A 123 9.64 6.03 4.47
N GLN A 124 9.64 5.96 5.80
CA GLN A 124 9.10 4.79 6.51
C GLN A 124 7.57 4.88 6.52
N VAL A 125 6.89 3.74 6.49
CA VAL A 125 5.44 3.69 6.66
C VAL A 125 5.13 3.92 8.13
N PRO A 126 4.31 4.93 8.48
CA PRO A 126 3.94 5.18 9.86
C PRO A 126 3.34 3.94 10.56
N GLY A 127 3.80 3.65 11.77
CA GLY A 127 3.46 2.44 12.53
C GLY A 127 4.33 1.20 12.22
N TYR A 128 5.21 1.26 11.21
CA TYR A 128 6.11 0.18 10.78
C TYR A 128 7.60 0.55 10.91
N GLU A 129 7.94 1.66 11.57
CA GLU A 129 9.30 2.18 11.71
C GLU A 129 10.21 1.27 12.55
N GLY A 130 9.61 0.51 13.46
CA GLY A 130 10.34 -0.31 14.43
C GLY A 130 11.05 0.51 15.52
N LEU A 131 11.58 -0.18 16.53
CA LEU A 131 12.39 0.43 17.58
C LEU A 131 13.86 0.07 17.33
N HIS A 132 14.68 1.05 16.94
CA HIS A 132 16.14 0.88 16.89
C HIS A 132 16.66 0.72 18.33
N ARG A 133 17.10 -0.49 18.69
CA ARG A 133 17.54 -0.82 20.06
C ARG A 133 19.02 -0.55 20.33
N VAL A 134 19.80 -0.18 19.33
CA VAL A 134 21.27 -0.06 19.46
C VAL A 134 21.71 1.40 19.28
N PRO A 135 22.39 2.01 20.27
CA PRO A 135 22.94 3.36 20.14
C PRO A 135 24.13 3.46 19.18
N SER A 136 24.80 2.33 18.89
CA SER A 136 26.08 2.26 18.17
C SER A 136 25.90 1.78 16.73
N GLY A 137 25.53 2.71 15.84
CA GLY A 137 25.60 2.52 14.39
C GLY A 137 24.62 1.49 13.81
N THR A 138 24.43 1.58 12.49
CA THR A 138 23.54 0.72 11.69
C THR A 138 24.35 -0.26 10.83
N GLU A 139 25.63 -0.49 11.16
CA GLU A 139 26.56 -1.31 10.37
C GLU A 139 26.22 -2.82 10.40
N ASP A 140 25.53 -3.25 11.46
CA ASP A 140 24.97 -4.60 11.56
C ASP A 140 23.50 -4.70 11.16
N ASP A 141 22.87 -3.57 10.80
CA ASP A 141 21.50 -3.60 10.31
C ASP A 141 21.45 -4.29 8.96
N ILE A 142 20.39 -5.06 8.77
CA ILE A 142 20.11 -5.76 7.52
C ILE A 142 18.97 -5.05 6.82
N LEU A 143 19.20 -4.58 5.60
CA LEU A 143 18.15 -4.14 4.69
C LEU A 143 17.77 -5.30 3.77
N VAL A 144 16.55 -5.78 3.90
CA VAL A 144 15.96 -6.73 2.94
C VAL A 144 15.10 -5.94 1.96
N VAL A 145 15.43 -6.03 0.67
CA VAL A 145 14.69 -5.35 -0.40
C VAL A 145 13.97 -6.40 -1.23
N GLY A 146 12.63 -6.41 -1.17
CA GLY A 146 11.82 -7.12 -2.14
C GLY A 146 11.81 -6.33 -3.45
N THR A 147 12.36 -6.89 -4.53
CA THR A 147 12.54 -6.13 -5.76
C THR A 147 11.37 -6.32 -6.71
N GLY A 148 10.94 -5.21 -7.30
CA GLY A 148 9.97 -5.12 -8.40
C GLY A 148 10.62 -4.57 -9.68
N TYR A 149 9.88 -3.80 -10.46
CA TYR A 149 10.35 -3.27 -11.76
C TYR A 149 11.19 -2.00 -11.67
N ASP A 150 11.17 -1.31 -10.54
CA ASP A 150 11.73 0.04 -10.47
C ASP A 150 13.12 0.05 -9.82
N SER A 151 14.16 0.06 -10.67
CA SER A 151 15.56 0.09 -10.24
C SER A 151 15.93 1.40 -9.54
N GLN A 152 15.34 2.53 -9.92
CA GLN A 152 15.63 3.83 -9.31
C GLN A 152 15.09 3.88 -7.88
N GLN A 153 13.87 3.41 -7.63
CA GLN A 153 13.32 3.37 -6.27
C GLN A 153 14.05 2.38 -5.37
N ILE A 154 14.46 1.23 -5.92
CA ILE A 154 15.31 0.28 -5.20
C ILE A 154 16.64 0.95 -4.80
N ALA A 155 17.29 1.65 -5.72
CA ALA A 155 18.54 2.36 -5.47
C ALA A 155 18.36 3.43 -4.39
N SER A 156 17.33 4.28 -4.48
CA SER A 156 17.04 5.30 -3.47
C SER A 156 16.79 4.69 -2.08
N ALA A 157 16.04 3.59 -1.98
CA ALA A 157 15.83 2.90 -0.70
C ALA A 157 17.14 2.32 -0.13
N CYS A 158 18.01 1.78 -0.99
CA CYS A 158 19.33 1.30 -0.59
C CYS A 158 20.25 2.45 -0.13
N ASP A 159 20.17 3.59 -0.80
CA ASP A 159 20.92 4.80 -0.47
C ASP A 159 20.42 5.47 0.81
N ALA A 160 19.14 5.37 1.13
CA ALA A 160 18.62 5.86 2.41
C ALA A 160 19.18 5.07 3.61
N LYS A 161 19.67 3.84 3.38
CA LYS A 161 20.24 2.95 4.40
C LYS A 161 21.65 2.48 4.01
N LYS A 162 22.54 3.40 3.61
CA LYS A 162 23.88 3.10 3.05
C LYS A 162 24.71 2.12 3.87
N THR A 163 24.70 2.27 5.18
CA THR A 163 25.50 1.52 6.16
C THR A 163 25.00 0.10 6.42
N SER A 164 23.77 -0.23 6.02
CA SER A 164 23.19 -1.56 6.21
C SER A 164 23.73 -2.60 5.22
N LYS A 165 23.76 -3.86 5.65
CA LYS A 165 24.01 -5.04 4.79
C LYS A 165 22.75 -5.31 3.96
N LYS A 166 22.88 -5.29 2.64
CA LYS A 166 21.73 -5.32 1.71
C LYS A 166 21.50 -6.72 1.14
N TYR A 167 20.29 -7.24 1.31
CA TYR A 167 19.85 -8.50 0.72
C TYR A 167 18.67 -8.22 -0.20
N VAL A 168 18.84 -8.57 -1.47
CA VAL A 168 17.82 -8.41 -2.50
C VAL A 168 17.07 -9.71 -2.68
N VAL A 169 15.75 -9.67 -2.54
CA VAL A 169 14.85 -10.80 -2.72
C VAL A 169 14.05 -10.59 -4.00
N THR A 170 14.40 -11.35 -5.03
CA THR A 170 13.72 -11.36 -6.34
C THR A 170 12.43 -12.16 -6.28
N GLY A 171 11.43 -11.77 -7.10
CA GLY A 171 10.21 -12.55 -7.30
C GLY A 171 9.03 -12.15 -6.41
N LEU A 172 9.13 -11.02 -5.71
CA LEU A 172 8.05 -10.48 -4.87
C LEU A 172 7.66 -9.06 -5.30
N PRO A 173 6.43 -8.83 -5.79
CA PRO A 173 5.48 -9.78 -6.38
C PRO A 173 5.70 -9.93 -7.89
N SER A 174 5.86 -11.16 -8.38
CA SER A 174 5.81 -11.47 -9.81
C SER A 174 4.35 -11.47 -10.27
N LEU A 175 3.88 -10.37 -10.88
CA LEU A 175 2.54 -10.36 -11.48
C LEU A 175 2.47 -11.27 -12.72
N GLN A 176 3.58 -11.49 -13.45
CA GLN A 176 3.65 -12.46 -14.55
C GLN A 176 5.07 -13.09 -14.74
N PRO A 177 5.23 -14.22 -15.45
CA PRO A 177 6.53 -14.88 -15.65
C PRO A 177 7.56 -14.10 -16.47
N HIS A 178 7.14 -13.30 -17.46
CA HIS A 178 8.07 -12.49 -18.29
C HIS A 178 8.76 -11.39 -17.46
N MET A 179 7.95 -10.86 -16.56
CA MET A 179 8.18 -9.84 -15.56
C MET A 179 9.26 -10.25 -14.51
N TYR A 180 9.43 -11.55 -14.22
CA TYR A 180 10.53 -12.06 -13.39
C TYR A 180 11.91 -11.89 -14.02
N LYS A 181 12.04 -12.12 -15.34
CA LYS A 181 13.32 -11.99 -16.04
C LYS A 181 13.76 -10.53 -16.12
N GLU A 182 12.81 -9.63 -16.30
CA GLU A 182 13.06 -8.19 -16.33
C GLU A 182 13.50 -7.66 -14.96
N ASN A 183 12.89 -8.13 -13.88
CA ASN A 183 13.28 -7.82 -12.51
C ASN A 183 14.76 -8.18 -12.24
N VAL A 184 15.19 -9.38 -12.67
CA VAL A 184 16.61 -9.80 -12.55
C VAL A 184 17.55 -8.86 -13.34
N LEU A 185 17.19 -8.49 -14.57
CA LEU A 185 18.00 -7.58 -15.39
C LEU A 185 18.11 -6.16 -14.79
N ARG A 186 17.02 -5.63 -14.22
CA ARG A 186 16.99 -4.29 -13.62
C ARG A 186 17.72 -4.22 -12.27
N ILE A 187 17.77 -5.31 -11.51
CA ILE A 187 18.59 -5.38 -10.29
C ILE A 187 20.07 -5.32 -10.61
N ASP A 188 20.50 -5.99 -11.68
CA ASP A 188 21.91 -5.96 -12.10
C ASP A 188 22.36 -4.53 -12.40
N GLN A 189 21.50 -3.75 -13.09
CA GLN A 189 21.70 -2.32 -13.35
C GLN A 189 21.67 -1.44 -12.09
N ALA A 190 20.97 -1.84 -11.03
CA ALA A 190 20.91 -1.10 -9.76
C ALA A 190 22.07 -1.41 -8.81
N ARG A 191 22.89 -2.42 -9.12
CA ARG A 191 24.09 -2.79 -8.35
C ARG A 191 25.36 -2.07 -8.81
N GLU A 192 25.37 -1.54 -10.04
CA GLU A 192 26.41 -0.65 -10.57
C GLU A 192 26.20 0.80 -10.11
#